data_AF-A0A170XA70-F1
#
_entry.id   AF-A0A170XA70-F1
#
_cell.length_a   1.000
_cell.length_b   1.000
_cell.length_c   1.000
_cell.angle_alpha   90.00
_cell.angle_beta   90.00
_cell.angle_gamma   90.00
#
_symmetry.space_group_name_H-M   'P 1'
#
loop_
_entity.id
_entity.type
_entity.pdbx_description
1 polymer ?
#
loop_
_entity_poly.entity_id
_entity_poly.type
_entity_poly.pdbx_seq_one_letter_code
_entity_poly.pdbx_strand_id
1 'polypeptide(L)'
;MKISKNYYIIMNLVLKYLLGFLHKKNLRRIGLVNKKYGSLLYNYTILSVPIFLDLCVIFGVFNAEEVKRIIVNSFEAQPLYKEDFNNSVQHIKSIFHSIEEQFSNSSSSGLVSKLSDRKLPIKDMTIPHVQDIVFYSLDISVTLSTFVEYYQET
;
A
#
# COMPACT_ATOMS: atom_id res chain seq x y z
N MET A 1 -25.10 11.11 10.83
CA MET A 1 -25.13 9.78 11.51
C MET A 1 -25.53 8.60 10.61
N LYS A 2 -26.46 8.73 9.63
CA LYS A 2 -26.85 7.62 8.72
C LYS A 2 -25.74 7.18 7.73
N ILE A 3 -24.96 8.12 7.19
CA ILE A 3 -23.89 7.84 6.20
C ILE A 3 -22.80 6.95 6.80
N SER A 4 -22.34 7.28 8.01
CA SER A 4 -21.33 6.48 8.73
C SER A 4 -21.78 5.03 8.96
N LYS A 5 -23.04 4.81 9.36
CA LYS A 5 -23.57 3.46 9.57
C LYS A 5 -23.62 2.64 8.27
N ASN A 6 -24.07 3.25 7.16
CA ASN A 6 -24.11 2.58 5.87
C ASN A 6 -22.71 2.25 5.34
N TYR A 7 -21.76 3.16 5.53
CA TYR A 7 -20.35 2.92 5.19
C TYR A 7 -19.80 1.68 5.89
N TYR A 8 -19.96 1.57 7.21
CA TYR A 8 -19.49 0.38 7.95
C TYR A 8 -20.17 -0.92 7.51
N ILE A 9 -21.47 -0.86 7.15
CA ILE A 9 -22.18 -2.04 6.63
C ILE A 9 -21.59 -2.48 5.30
N ILE A 10 -21.37 -1.55 4.37
CA ILE A 10 -20.78 -1.84 3.06
C ILE A 10 -19.37 -2.42 3.23
N MET A 11 -18.53 -1.80 4.06
CA MET A 11 -17.17 -2.28 4.32
C MET A 11 -17.16 -3.70 4.91
N ASN A 12 -18.05 -3.98 5.87
CA ASN A 12 -18.18 -5.33 6.41
C ASN A 12 -18.68 -6.34 5.38
N LEU A 13 -19.54 -5.95 4.44
CA LEU A 13 -20.00 -6.84 3.36
C LEU A 13 -18.88 -7.15 2.36
N VAL A 14 -18.09 -6.13 1.97
CA VAL A 14 -16.92 -6.31 1.10
C VAL A 14 -15.92 -7.26 1.74
N LEU A 15 -15.58 -7.05 3.01
CA LEU A 15 -14.68 -7.94 3.74
C LEU A 15 -15.23 -9.36 3.82
N LYS A 16 -16.51 -9.54 4.18
CA LYS A 16 -17.12 -10.88 4.26
C LYS A 16 -17.11 -11.59 2.90
N TYR A 17 -17.34 -10.87 1.82
CA TYR A 17 -17.28 -11.44 0.47
C TYR A 17 -15.86 -11.88 0.12
N LEU A 18 -14.86 -11.02 0.36
CA LEU A 18 -13.45 -11.34 0.16
C LEU A 18 -13.01 -12.52 1.03
N LEU A 19 -13.32 -12.50 2.33
CA LEU A 19 -13.01 -13.60 3.24
C LEU A 19 -13.69 -14.90 2.81
N GLY A 20 -14.98 -14.86 2.47
CA GLY A 20 -15.72 -16.02 2.01
C GLY A 20 -15.11 -16.63 0.74
N PHE A 21 -14.76 -15.78 -0.23
CA PHE A 21 -14.14 -16.21 -1.48
C PHE A 21 -12.72 -16.77 -1.25
N LEU A 22 -11.94 -16.15 -0.37
CA LEU A 22 -10.53 -16.49 -0.13
C LEU A 22 -10.34 -17.61 0.91
N HIS A 23 -11.41 -18.06 1.57
CA HIS A 23 -11.31 -19.09 2.61
C HIS A 23 -11.03 -20.49 2.03
N LYS A 24 -9.93 -21.12 2.45
CA LYS A 24 -9.47 -22.46 2.00
C LYS A 24 -10.55 -23.55 1.99
N LYS A 25 -11.53 -23.54 2.92
CA LYS A 25 -12.65 -24.51 2.94
C LYS A 25 -13.55 -24.40 1.71
N ASN A 26 -13.81 -23.18 1.22
CA ASN A 26 -14.59 -22.97 0.01
C ASN A 26 -13.77 -23.36 -1.24
N LEU A 27 -12.46 -23.13 -1.22
CA LEU A 27 -11.55 -23.49 -2.31
C LEU A 27 -11.39 -25.00 -2.49
N ARG A 28 -11.29 -25.76 -1.39
CA ARG A 28 -11.35 -27.23 -1.42
C ARG A 28 -12.70 -27.73 -1.94
N ARG A 29 -13.80 -27.05 -1.59
CA ARG A 29 -15.15 -27.40 -2.07
C ARG A 29 -15.29 -27.20 -3.59
N ILE A 30 -14.55 -26.26 -4.17
CA ILE A 30 -14.51 -25.97 -5.62
C ILE A 30 -13.47 -26.85 -6.35
N GLY A 31 -12.68 -27.66 -5.63
CA GLY A 31 -11.70 -28.59 -6.23
C GLY A 31 -10.44 -27.92 -6.78
N LEU A 32 -10.14 -26.68 -6.37
CA LEU A 32 -8.93 -25.98 -6.81
C LEU A 32 -7.70 -26.42 -6.01
N VAL A 33 -6.69 -26.94 -6.71
CA VAL A 33 -5.34 -27.18 -6.16
C VAL A 33 -4.66 -25.83 -5.94
N ASN A 34 -3.90 -25.67 -4.85
CA ASN A 34 -3.28 -24.39 -4.43
C ASN A 34 -2.64 -23.59 -5.58
N LYS A 35 -1.93 -24.26 -6.50
CA LYS A 35 -1.30 -23.60 -7.66
C LYS A 35 -2.31 -23.02 -8.66
N LYS A 36 -3.39 -23.76 -8.97
CA LYS A 36 -4.48 -23.28 -9.85
C LYS A 36 -5.25 -22.13 -9.20
N TYR A 37 -5.40 -22.18 -7.88
CA TYR A 37 -6.02 -21.11 -7.11
C TYR A 37 -5.19 -19.82 -7.14
N GLY A 38 -3.89 -19.88 -6.87
CA GLY A 38 -2.99 -18.72 -6.95
C GLY A 38 -2.98 -18.09 -8.35
N SER A 39 -2.93 -18.91 -9.41
CA SER A 39 -3.02 -18.41 -10.79
C SER A 39 -4.36 -17.74 -11.10
N LEU A 40 -5.48 -18.24 -10.58
CA LEU A 40 -6.79 -17.60 -10.75
C LEU A 40 -6.82 -16.21 -10.11
N LEU A 41 -6.36 -16.10 -8.86
CA LEU A 41 -6.33 -14.83 -8.14
C LEU A 41 -5.49 -13.78 -8.87
N TYR A 42 -4.34 -14.21 -9.40
CA TYR A 42 -3.37 -13.35 -10.06
C TYR A 42 -3.81 -12.95 -11.46
N ASN A 43 -4.14 -13.92 -12.32
CA ASN A 43 -4.41 -13.68 -13.73
C ASN A 43 -5.68 -12.86 -13.98
N TYR A 44 -6.62 -12.87 -13.03
CA TYR A 44 -7.85 -12.08 -13.10
C TYR A 44 -7.82 -10.85 -12.19
N THR A 45 -6.66 -10.49 -11.63
CA THR A 45 -6.47 -9.32 -10.76
C THR A 45 -7.46 -9.28 -9.60
N ILE A 46 -7.88 -10.45 -9.10
CA ILE A 46 -8.76 -10.55 -7.93
C ILE A 46 -8.00 -10.05 -6.70
N LEU A 47 -6.70 -10.36 -6.66
CA LEU A 47 -5.75 -9.77 -5.73
C LEU A 47 -4.53 -9.27 -6.50
N SER A 48 -3.99 -8.16 -6.01
CA SER A 48 -2.79 -7.48 -6.51
C SER A 48 -2.10 -6.79 -5.34
N VAL A 49 -0.85 -6.35 -5.52
CA VAL A 49 -0.12 -5.61 -4.48
C VAL A 49 -0.91 -4.42 -3.93
N PRO A 50 -1.48 -3.52 -4.75
CA PRO A 50 -2.34 -2.45 -4.24
C PRO A 50 -3.51 -2.94 -3.40
N ILE A 51 -4.20 -4.02 -3.82
CA ILE A 51 -5.32 -4.58 -3.06
C ILE A 51 -4.86 -5.13 -1.69
N PHE A 52 -3.67 -5.74 -1.61
CA PHE A 52 -3.12 -6.19 -0.33
C PHE A 52 -2.81 -5.03 0.62
N LEU A 53 -2.25 -3.95 0.09
CA LEU A 53 -1.98 -2.72 0.86
C LEU A 53 -3.29 -2.14 1.41
N ASP A 54 -4.32 -2.01 0.57
CA ASP A 54 -5.64 -1.52 0.96
C ASP A 54 -6.30 -2.43 2.02
N LEU A 55 -6.20 -3.76 1.85
CA LEU A 55 -6.73 -4.72 2.81
C LEU A 55 -6.15 -4.51 4.21
N CYS A 56 -4.85 -4.25 4.30
CA CYS A 56 -4.15 -3.99 5.56
C CYS A 56 -4.67 -2.73 6.23
N VAL A 57 -4.69 -1.61 5.50
CA VAL A 57 -5.08 -0.30 6.04
C VAL A 57 -6.57 -0.27 6.43
N ILE A 58 -7.42 -0.82 5.58
CA ILE A 58 -8.88 -0.71 5.75
C ILE A 58 -9.41 -1.72 6.77
N PHE A 59 -8.94 -2.97 6.72
CA PHE A 59 -9.53 -4.07 7.49
C PHE A 59 -8.64 -4.61 8.59
N GLY A 60 -7.33 -4.32 8.56
CA GLY A 60 -6.36 -4.86 9.51
C GLY A 60 -6.71 -4.57 10.96
N VAL A 61 -7.10 -3.31 11.25
CA VAL A 61 -7.42 -2.86 12.63
C VAL A 61 -8.45 -3.75 13.34
N PHE A 62 -9.44 -4.26 12.62
CA PHE A 62 -10.52 -5.06 13.20
C PHE A 62 -10.46 -6.54 12.85
N ASN A 63 -9.64 -6.93 11.87
CA ASN A 63 -9.63 -8.29 11.28
C ASN A 63 -8.20 -8.76 11.00
N ALA A 64 -7.28 -8.44 11.90
CA ALA A 64 -5.84 -8.66 11.77
C ALA A 64 -5.48 -10.08 11.34
N GLU A 65 -6.01 -11.09 12.03
CA GLU A 65 -5.73 -12.51 11.80
C GLU A 65 -6.22 -12.98 10.42
N GLU A 66 -7.40 -12.54 10.03
CA GLU A 66 -8.00 -12.83 8.74
C GLU A 66 -7.23 -12.20 7.58
N VAL A 67 -6.87 -10.92 7.71
CA VAL A 67 -6.09 -10.17 6.71
C VAL A 67 -4.71 -10.80 6.55
N LYS A 68 -3.99 -11.06 7.66
CA LYS A 68 -2.69 -11.75 7.65
C LYS A 68 -2.79 -13.09 6.94
N ARG A 69 -3.81 -13.88 7.25
CA ARG A 69 -4.03 -15.19 6.63
C ARG A 69 -4.29 -15.09 5.13
N ILE A 70 -5.05 -14.10 4.67
CA ILE A 70 -5.25 -13.87 3.22
C ILE A 70 -3.90 -13.62 2.56
N ILE A 71 -3.14 -12.65 3.06
CA ILE A 71 -1.88 -12.21 2.45
C ILE A 71 -0.89 -13.37 2.38
N VAL A 72 -0.63 -14.05 3.51
CA VAL A 72 0.30 -15.17 3.57
C VAL A 72 -0.11 -16.29 2.60
N ASN A 73 -1.39 -16.69 2.61
CA ASN A 73 -1.85 -17.76 1.72
C ASN A 73 -1.76 -17.38 0.24
N SER A 74 -1.98 -16.10 -0.10
CA SER A 74 -1.90 -15.62 -1.48
C SER A 74 -0.45 -15.60 -1.97
N PHE A 75 0.49 -15.14 -1.15
CA PHE A 75 1.93 -15.14 -1.47
C PHE A 75 2.49 -16.57 -1.57
N GLU A 76 2.05 -17.49 -0.69
CA GLU A 76 2.39 -18.92 -0.80
C GLU A 76 1.82 -19.58 -2.07
N ALA A 77 0.59 -19.23 -2.44
CA ALA A 77 -0.09 -19.82 -3.60
C ALA A 77 0.44 -19.27 -4.94
N GLN A 78 0.95 -18.03 -4.95
CA GLN A 78 1.45 -17.35 -6.13
C GLN A 78 2.71 -16.51 -5.79
N PRO A 79 3.91 -17.03 -6.09
CA PRO A 79 5.18 -16.33 -5.84
C PRO A 79 5.33 -15.00 -6.60
N LEU A 80 4.65 -14.82 -7.74
CA LEU A 80 4.73 -13.57 -8.52
C LEU A 80 4.31 -12.34 -7.73
N TYR A 81 3.45 -12.48 -6.70
CA TYR A 81 3.11 -11.36 -5.82
C TYR A 81 4.31 -10.79 -5.06
N LYS A 82 5.31 -11.62 -4.73
CA LYS A 82 6.56 -11.16 -4.10
C LYS A 82 7.40 -10.36 -5.07
N GLU A 83 7.47 -10.78 -6.33
CA GLU A 83 8.15 -10.03 -7.38
C GLU A 83 7.47 -8.68 -7.64
N ASP A 84 6.14 -8.67 -7.78
CA ASP A 84 5.34 -7.45 -7.92
C ASP A 84 5.51 -6.50 -6.73
N PHE A 85 5.60 -7.05 -5.51
CA PHE A 85 5.80 -6.25 -4.30
C PHE A 85 7.18 -5.60 -4.33
N ASN A 86 8.23 -6.36 -4.67
CA ASN A 86 9.58 -5.80 -4.83
C ASN A 86 9.63 -4.70 -5.90
N ASN A 87 8.96 -4.90 -7.03
CA ASN A 87 8.85 -3.89 -8.09
C ASN A 87 8.09 -2.64 -7.59
N SER A 88 7.02 -2.82 -6.82
CA SER A 88 6.26 -1.74 -6.20
C SER A 88 7.11 -0.95 -5.20
N VAL A 89 7.97 -1.61 -4.41
CA VAL A 89 8.89 -0.94 -3.49
C VAL A 89 9.88 -0.05 -4.23
N GLN A 90 10.40 -0.47 -5.39
CA GLN A 90 11.26 0.39 -6.21
C GLN A 90 10.52 1.62 -6.72
N HIS A 91 9.27 1.45 -7.14
CA HIS A 91 8.42 2.57 -7.54
C HIS A 91 8.18 3.54 -6.38
N ILE A 92 7.90 3.04 -5.18
CA ILE A 92 7.69 3.87 -3.98
C ILE A 92 8.96 4.62 -3.59
N LYS A 93 10.14 4.01 -3.69
CA LYS A 93 11.43 4.70 -3.49
C LYS A 93 11.59 5.85 -4.48
N SER A 94 11.26 5.63 -5.75
CA SER A 94 11.30 6.68 -6.77
C SER A 94 10.33 7.83 -6.43
N ILE A 95 9.16 7.52 -5.88
CA ILE A 95 8.21 8.54 -5.41
C ILE A 95 8.81 9.39 -4.30
N PHE A 96 9.44 8.77 -3.29
CA PHE A 96 10.10 9.51 -2.21
C PHE A 96 11.27 10.36 -2.72
N HIS A 97 12.06 9.88 -3.69
CA HIS A 97 13.08 10.71 -4.34
C HIS A 97 12.45 11.89 -5.09
N SER A 98 11.37 11.68 -5.83
CA SER A 98 10.66 12.79 -6.49
C SER A 98 10.09 13.81 -5.50
N ILE A 99 9.72 13.38 -4.29
CA ILE A 99 9.31 14.27 -3.20
C ILE A 99 10.53 15.04 -2.66
N GLU A 100 11.64 14.35 -2.41
CA GLU A 100 12.89 14.94 -1.93
C GLU A 100 13.46 15.97 -2.92
N GLU A 101 13.45 15.66 -4.21
CA GLU A 101 13.88 16.56 -5.29
C GLU A 101 13.06 17.86 -5.34
N GLN A 102 11.77 17.80 -4.99
CA GLN A 102 10.93 18.98 -4.93
C GLN A 102 11.41 19.96 -3.85
N PHE A 103 11.90 19.46 -2.71
CA PHE A 103 12.46 20.27 -1.63
C PHE A 103 13.96 20.56 -1.78
N SER A 104 14.64 19.84 -2.66
CA SER A 104 16.07 20.00 -2.90
C SER A 104 16.35 21.23 -3.77
N ASN A 105 17.26 22.08 -3.32
CA ASN A 105 17.68 23.26 -4.06
C ASN A 105 18.39 22.82 -5.35
N SER A 106 17.84 23.13 -6.52
CA SER A 106 18.56 23.10 -7.80
C SER A 106 19.57 24.26 -7.91
N SER A 107 20.48 24.38 -6.95
CA SER A 107 21.57 25.36 -6.96
C SER A 107 22.75 24.93 -6.09
N SER A 108 23.37 23.80 -6.42
CA SER A 108 24.76 23.56 -6.05
C SER A 108 25.71 24.09 -7.14
N SER A 109 25.69 25.40 -7.39
CA SER A 109 26.90 26.04 -7.89
C SER A 109 27.74 26.34 -6.65
N GLY A 110 28.91 25.71 -6.53
CA GLY A 110 29.76 25.64 -5.33
C GLY A 110 30.38 26.95 -4.84
N LEU A 111 29.62 28.05 -4.82
CA LEU A 111 30.03 29.32 -4.25
C LEU A 111 29.55 29.42 -2.80
N VAL A 112 30.51 29.59 -1.90
CA VAL A 112 30.29 29.81 -0.47
C VAL A 112 29.67 31.20 -0.28
N SER A 113 28.36 31.28 -0.10
CA SER A 113 27.64 32.52 0.22
C SER A 113 27.29 32.58 1.71
N LYS A 114 27.30 33.80 2.29
CA LYS A 114 26.92 34.05 3.69
C LYS A 114 25.48 33.59 3.94
N LEU A 115 25.20 33.07 5.14
CA LEU A 115 23.86 32.59 5.56
C LEU A 115 22.75 33.62 5.33
N SER A 116 23.06 34.91 5.46
CA SER A 116 22.13 36.03 5.23
C SER A 116 21.75 36.24 3.77
N ASP A 117 22.59 35.79 2.83
CA ASP A 117 22.41 35.96 1.38
C ASP A 117 21.81 34.71 0.72
N ARG A 118 21.69 33.59 1.46
CA ARG A 118 20.89 32.45 1.05
C ARG A 118 19.41 32.82 1.23
N LYS A 119 18.78 33.36 0.18
CA LYS A 119 17.36 33.07 -0.04
C LYS A 119 17.29 31.54 -0.06
N LEU A 120 16.68 30.89 0.93
CA LEU A 120 16.36 29.47 0.82
C LEU A 120 15.54 29.34 -0.47
N PRO A 121 16.07 28.74 -1.55
CA PRO A 121 15.28 28.50 -2.73
C PRO A 121 14.57 27.17 -2.50
N ILE A 122 13.75 27.10 -1.45
CA ILE A 122 12.61 26.17 -1.51
C ILE A 122 11.92 26.62 -2.79
N LYS A 123 11.90 25.75 -3.81
CA LYS A 123 11.14 25.99 -5.05
C LYS A 123 9.83 26.64 -4.62
N ASP A 124 9.45 27.80 -5.18
CA ASP A 124 8.29 28.56 -4.68
C ASP A 124 7.05 27.64 -4.61
N MET A 125 6.81 27.08 -3.44
CA MET A 125 5.77 26.10 -3.18
C MET A 125 4.68 26.81 -2.42
N THR A 126 3.46 26.65 -2.90
CA THR A 126 2.30 27.16 -2.19
C THR A 126 2.05 26.27 -0.96
N ILE A 127 1.46 26.85 0.10
CA ILE A 127 1.08 26.10 1.30
C ILE A 127 0.21 24.86 0.96
N PRO A 128 -0.79 24.95 0.05
CA PRO A 128 -1.55 23.77 -0.39
C PRO A 128 -0.68 22.66 -0.98
N HIS A 129 0.32 23.01 -1.79
CA HIS A 129 1.23 22.02 -2.39
C HIS A 129 2.06 21.28 -1.33
N VAL A 130 2.56 22.00 -0.33
CA VAL A 130 3.28 21.39 0.80
C VAL A 130 2.34 20.46 1.58
N GLN A 131 1.09 20.88 1.81
CA GLN A 131 0.09 20.08 2.49
C GLN A 131 -0.22 18.79 1.74
N ASP A 132 -0.36 18.84 0.41
CA ASP A 132 -0.58 17.67 -0.42
C ASP A 132 0.59 16.68 -0.35
N ILE A 133 1.83 17.18 -0.39
CA ILE A 133 3.02 16.33 -0.23
C ILE A 133 3.04 15.65 1.15
N VAL A 134 2.72 16.39 2.22
CA VAL A 134 2.70 15.84 3.58
C VAL A 134 1.63 14.75 3.70
N PHE A 135 0.42 14.98 3.20
CA PHE A 135 -0.64 13.97 3.23
C PHE A 135 -0.30 12.75 2.41
N TYR A 136 0.25 12.94 1.21
CA TYR A 136 0.65 11.83 0.35
C TYR A 136 1.78 11.00 0.98
N SER A 137 2.78 11.66 1.56
CA SER A 137 3.88 10.98 2.26
C SER A 137 3.40 10.21 3.49
N LEU A 138 2.46 10.79 4.25
CA LEU A 138 1.85 10.14 5.39
C LEU A 138 1.03 8.92 4.98
N ASP A 139 0.23 9.04 3.91
CA ASP A 139 -0.59 7.96 3.37
C ASP A 139 0.26 6.75 2.96
N ILE A 140 1.36 6.99 2.21
CA ILE A 140 2.32 5.94 1.85
C ILE A 140 2.94 5.31 3.10
N SER A 141 3.36 6.14 4.07
CA SER A 141 4.04 5.67 5.28
C SER A 141 3.13 4.81 6.16
N VAL A 142 1.88 5.22 6.35
CA VAL A 142 0.85 4.45 7.08
C VAL A 142 0.55 3.16 6.33
N THR A 143 0.38 3.22 5.01
CA THR A 143 0.08 2.04 4.20
C THR A 143 1.18 0.98 4.27
N LEU A 144 2.43 1.40 4.14
CA LEU A 144 3.58 0.48 4.21
C LEU A 144 3.83 -0.06 5.61
N SER A 145 3.79 0.79 6.64
CA SER A 145 3.99 0.34 8.03
C SER A 145 2.93 -0.69 8.41
N THR A 146 1.67 -0.41 8.09
CA THR A 146 0.55 -1.34 8.32
C THR A 146 0.77 -2.65 7.55
N PHE A 147 1.17 -2.60 6.28
CA PHE A 147 1.43 -3.83 5.51
C PHE A 147 2.55 -4.70 6.11
N VAL A 148 3.65 -4.09 6.56
CA VAL A 148 4.79 -4.80 7.17
C VAL A 148 4.40 -5.48 8.49
N GLU A 149 3.45 -4.93 9.24
CA GLU A 149 2.91 -5.57 10.45
C GLU A 149 2.16 -6.88 10.12
N TYR A 150 1.41 -6.91 9.01
CA TYR A 150 0.63 -8.08 8.60
C TYR A 150 1.44 -9.10 7.78
N TYR A 151 2.44 -8.65 7.02
CA TYR A 151 3.32 -9.50 6.22
C TYR A 151 4.76 -9.45 6.74
N GLN A 152 5.08 -10.39 7.62
CA GLN A 152 6.45 -10.65 8.07
C GLN A 152 6.98 -11.87 7.32
N GLU A 153 7.98 -11.67 6.44
CA GLU A 153 8.67 -12.80 5.81
C GLU A 153 9.29 -13.66 6.91
N THR A 154 8.95 -14.95 6.92
CA THR A 154 9.53 -15.96 7.82
C THR A 154 10.57 -16.77 7.07
#